data_AF-A0A349V0N1-F1
#
_entry.id   AF-A0A349V0N1-F1
#
_cell.length_a   1.000
_cell.length_b   1.000
_cell.length_c   1.000
_cell.angle_alpha   90.00
_cell.angle_beta   90.00
_cell.angle_gamma   90.00
#
_symmetry.space_group_name_H-M   'P 1'
#
loop_
_entity.id
_entity.type
_entity.pdbx_description
1 polymer ?
#
loop_
_entity_poly.entity_id
_entity_poly.type
_entity_poly.pdbx_seq_one_letter_code
_entity_poly.pdbx_strand_id
1 'polypeptide(L)' 'ECVPVMATDPLYILYTSGTTGQPKGVVRDNGGHAVALKWTMKNI' A
#
# COMPACT_ATOMS: atom_id res chain seq x y z
N GLU A 1 -10.92 13.48 15.11
CA GLU A 1 -9.63 13.24 15.78
C GLU A 1 -8.84 12.24 14.95
N CYS A 2 -7.52 12.40 14.81
CA CYS A 2 -6.70 11.48 14.01
C CYS A 2 -6.10 10.40 14.92
N VAL A 3 -6.04 9.15 14.43
CA VAL A 3 -5.43 8.03 15.17
C VAL A 3 -4.00 7.84 14.65
N PRO A 4 -2.96 7.90 15.51
CA PRO A 4 -1.60 7.60 15.10
C PRO A 4 -1.46 6.10 14.84
N VAL A 5 -0.77 5.76 13.75
CA VAL A 5 -0.43 4.38 13.36
C VAL A 5 1.06 4.29 13.06
N MET A 6 1.64 3.10 13.21
CA MET A 6 3.02 2.86 12.83
C MET A 6 3.16 2.90 11.30
N ALA A 7 4.33 3.32 10.81
CA ALA A 7 4.61 3.33 9.38
C ALA A 7 4.43 1.95 8.72
N THR A 8 4.69 0.88 9.48
CA THR A 8 4.57 -0.53 9.06
C THR A 8 3.18 -1.12 9.23
N ASP A 9 2.23 -0.39 9.83
CA ASP A 9 0.86 -0.88 9.96
C ASP A 9 0.22 -1.02 8.58
N PRO A 10 -0.63 -2.05 8.36
CA PRO A 10 -1.28 -2.27 7.07
C PRO A 10 -2.28 -1.15 6.78
N LEU A 11 -2.19 -0.56 5.59
CA LEU A 11 -3.08 0.47 5.07
C LEU A 11 -4.23 -0.14 4.24
N TYR A 12 -3.91 -1.01 3.27
CA TYR A 12 -4.91 -1.74 2.48
C TYR A 12 -4.34 -3.04 1.90
N ILE A 13 -5.24 -3.93 1.46
CA ILE A 13 -4.90 -5.12 0.67
C ILE A 13 -5.39 -4.89 -0.75
N LEU A 14 -4.46 -4.89 -1.71
CA LEU A 14 -4.79 -4.88 -3.13
C LEU A 14 -4.87 -6.33 -3.63
N TYR A 15 -6.05 -6.73 -4.10
CA TYR A 15 -6.21 -8.01 -4.78
C TYR A 15 -5.87 -7.85 -6.26
N THR A 16 -4.95 -8.68 -6.74
CA THR A 16 -4.56 -8.74 -8.15
C THR A 16 -4.76 -10.14 -8.70
N SER A 17 -4.90 -10.27 -10.02
CA SER A 17 -4.99 -11.58 -10.65
C SER A 17 -3.74 -12.41 -10.31
N GLY A 18 -3.95 -13.64 -9.83
CA GLY A 18 -2.88 -14.58 -9.56
C GLY A 18 -2.67 -15.54 -10.72
N THR A 19 -1.43 -15.97 -10.94
CA THR A 19 -1.07 -16.95 -11.97
C THR A 19 -1.62 -18.35 -11.69
N THR A 20 -2.03 -18.64 -10.46
CA THR A 20 -2.58 -19.93 -10.00
C THR A 20 -4.11 -19.96 -9.94
N GLY A 21 -4.77 -18.97 -10.55
CA GLY A 21 -6.24 -18.86 -10.60
C GLY A 21 -6.88 -18.22 -9.36
N GLN A 22 -6.17 -18.13 -8.24
CA GLN A 22 -6.63 -17.41 -7.04
C GLN A 22 -6.01 -16.01 -6.98
N PRO A 23 -6.77 -14.94 -6.70
CA PRO A 23 -6.24 -13.59 -6.53
C PRO A 23 -5.20 -13.50 -5.42
N LYS A 24 -4.11 -12.75 -5.65
CA LYS A 24 -3.07 -12.49 -4.65
C LYS A 24 -3.43 -11.23 -3.86
N GLY A 25 -3.35 -11.30 -2.52
CA GLY A 25 -3.53 -10.14 -1.64
C GLY A 25 -2.20 -9.46 -1.33
N VAL A 26 -1.96 -8.30 -1.93
CA VAL A 26 -0.76 -7.49 -1.67
C VAL A 26 -1.06 -6.52 -0.53
N VAL A 27 -0.40 -6.70 0.61
CA VAL A 27 -0.50 -5.78 1.75
C VAL A 27 0.36 -4.54 1.47
N ARG A 28 -0.19 -3.36 1.69
CA ARG A 28 0.55 -2.09 1.66
C ARG A 28 0.64 -1.48 3.05
N ASP A 29 1.82 -0.98 3.38
CA ASP A 29 2.12 -0.26 4.62
C ASP A 29 1.87 1.24 4.45
N ASN A 30 1.63 1.94 5.56
CA ASN A 30 1.33 3.37 5.56
C ASN A 30 2.52 4.22 5.07
N GLY A 31 3.71 3.97 5.63
CA GLY A 31 4.89 4.81 5.41
C GLY A 31 5.45 4.70 3.99
N GLY A 32 5.69 3.47 3.52
CA GLY A 32 6.20 3.20 2.19
C GLY A 32 5.26 3.71 1.10
N HIS A 33 3.94 3.53 1.27
CA HIS A 33 2.95 4.05 0.33
C HIS A 33 2.98 5.58 0.24
N ALA A 34 3.04 6.29 1.37
CA ALA A 34 3.08 7.74 1.39
C ALA A 34 4.35 8.31 0.74
N VAL A 35 5.51 7.69 0.98
CA VAL A 35 6.79 8.09 0.35
C VAL A 35 6.72 7.89 -1.17
N ALA A 36 6.25 6.74 -1.62
CA ALA A 36 6.12 6.44 -3.04
C ALA A 36 5.15 7.40 -3.75
N LEU A 37 3.97 7.63 -3.17
CA LEU A 37 2.96 8.55 -3.72
C LEU A 37 3.53 9.97 -3.87
N LYS A 38 4.18 10.49 -2.81
CA LYS A 38 4.75 11.84 -2.83
C LYS A 38 5.83 11.98 -3.92
N TRP A 39 6.67 10.96 -4.08
CA TRP A 39 7.68 10.97 -5.14
C TRP A 39 7.02 10.95 -6.52
N THR A 40 6.03 10.07 -6.74
CA THR A 40 5.32 9.96 -8.01
C THR A 40 4.66 11.26 -8.42
N MET A 41 3.94 11.93 -7.52
CA MET A 41 3.27 13.21 -7.80
C MET A 41 4.21 14.34 -8.23
N LYS A 42 5.52 14.20 -7.99
CA LYS A 42 6.55 15.19 -8.35
C LYS A 42 7.34 14.80 -9.60
N ASN A 43 7.55 13.50 -9.84
CA ASN A 43 8.54 13.01 -10.81
C ASN A 43 7.93 12.24 -12.00
N ILE A 44 6.61 12.04 -11.99
CA ILE A 44 5.83 11.51 -13.11
C ILE A 44 4.83 12.60 -13.51
#